data_AF-A0A820A231-F1
#
_entry.id   AF-A0A820A231-F1
#
_cell.length_a   1.000
_cell.length_b   1.000
_cell.length_c   1.000
_cell.angle_alpha   90.00
_cell.angle_beta   90.00
_cell.angle_gamma   90.00
#
_symmetry.space_group_name_H-M   'P 1'
#
loop_
_entity.id
_entity.type
_entity.pdbx_description
1 polymer ?
#
loop_
_entity_poly.entity_id
_entity_poly.type
_entity_poly.pdbx_seq_one_letter_code
_entity_poly.pdbx_strand_id
1 'polypeptide(L)'
;MSEYINNCFCCGHYLVPRYKRLVNNIFPQNPEHGLDKNNLERLRFYALVKPEKLDKSVRYMSQRIARYLDHRNRPYVILGIKAMDDTMKSCYQQLNTFVDDYLETLRLVLNEGNDLELIEHVVASFESFCEIREEAPNYQRNYQFFVSRFTQLCYNNDEVNRKKFRCLGLRGHHALFRKTANDELQNDAWKHMDQIVPSIIFNMDKGGQLRSQQSTSTTVSPENIVIINETTINEDPSSLADTILRDLFGRAQSNNNISTCIQPILADLDKYGKWIPCDFSKYIFSQIMNSIKHHNSYVVIDLLLNHLDKHLDIEERTNIKTSVMNVIHDCLIFAAPNTGVGSTMLHGITRLLEFLERSFQIERQRFRISSNDQNEQQFQTAVINGIKDFAEKLPDFQMMEIIKCIAASLPTFHHDAEENAKESSDASLKFQLVLLKTIQKITLKKHSRQSTLTNSPKVTTTYESDKSNEVTSTLTTFPHQLFDPLIKMMSTTESEVRLIVLEILQVLVDRRHYADRLCKIRILKDISQLDLPIETKKKQYLILLLLSDRANRFKK
;
A
#
# COMPACT_ATOMS: atom_id res chain seq x y z
N MET A 1 1.54 -23.03 -62.68
CA MET A 1 0.64 -22.55 -63.75
C MET A 1 -0.67 -22.18 -63.09
N SER A 2 -1.20 -20.96 -63.06
CA SER A 2 -0.97 -19.71 -63.75
C SER A 2 -1.53 -18.66 -62.79
N GLU A 3 -0.77 -17.65 -62.37
CA GLU A 3 -1.18 -16.27 -62.64
C GLU A 3 0.07 -15.36 -62.64
N TYR A 4 0.72 -15.32 -63.79
CA TYR A 4 1.43 -14.13 -64.25
C TYR A 4 0.36 -13.08 -64.58
N ILE A 5 0.04 -12.19 -63.63
CA ILE A 5 -0.60 -10.93 -63.97
C ILE A 5 0.50 -10.05 -64.59
N ASN A 6 0.46 -9.99 -65.92
CA ASN A 6 1.20 -9.04 -66.74
C ASN A 6 1.00 -7.62 -66.21
N ASN A 7 2.02 -7.12 -65.50
CA ASN A 7 2.17 -5.71 -65.19
C ASN A 7 2.45 -4.96 -66.51
N CYS A 8 1.45 -4.25 -67.02
CA CYS A 8 1.65 -3.16 -67.96
C CYS A 8 2.50 -2.06 -67.27
N PHE A 9 3.79 -2.04 -67.61
CA PHE A 9 4.83 -1.26 -66.94
C PHE A 9 4.81 0.26 -67.21
N CYS A 10 3.79 0.82 -67.89
CA CYS A 10 3.80 2.25 -68.26
C CYS A 10 2.54 3.07 -67.93
N CYS A 11 1.43 2.48 -67.45
CA CYS A 11 0.20 3.25 -67.14
C CYS A 11 -0.37 3.01 -65.72
N GLY A 12 -0.02 1.92 -65.05
CA GLY A 12 -0.51 1.63 -63.70
C GLY A 12 0.10 2.50 -62.59
N HIS A 13 1.32 3.02 -62.80
CA HIS A 13 2.04 3.79 -61.78
C HIS A 13 1.45 5.19 -61.53
N TYR A 14 0.75 5.77 -62.52
CA TYR A 14 0.08 7.07 -62.39
C TYR A 14 -1.36 6.98 -61.86
N LEU A 15 -2.00 5.81 -61.96
CA LEU A 15 -3.34 5.54 -61.44
C LEU A 15 -3.36 5.27 -59.93
N VAL A 16 -2.20 4.92 -59.34
CA VAL A 16 -2.08 4.75 -57.88
C VAL A 16 -1.99 6.12 -57.19
N PRO A 17 -2.91 6.43 -56.25
CA PRO A 17 -2.89 7.69 -55.52
C PRO A 17 -1.52 7.97 -54.89
N ARG A 18 -1.09 9.24 -54.93
CA ARG A 18 0.26 9.67 -54.48
C ARG A 18 0.59 9.19 -53.06
N TYR A 19 -0.37 9.22 -52.14
CA TYR A 19 -0.16 8.77 -50.76
C TYR A 19 0.19 7.27 -50.67
N LYS A 20 -0.45 6.41 -51.48
CA LYS A 20 -0.12 4.98 -51.55
C LYS A 20 1.28 4.76 -52.10
N ARG A 21 1.69 5.52 -53.11
CA ARG A 21 3.05 5.44 -53.67
C ARG A 21 4.11 5.85 -52.65
N LEU A 22 3.88 6.94 -51.92
CA LEU A 22 4.77 7.37 -50.84
C LEU A 22 4.92 6.27 -49.78
N VAL A 23 3.80 5.70 -49.32
CA VAL A 23 3.83 4.57 -48.38
C VAL A 23 4.56 3.37 -48.95
N ASN A 24 4.30 3.00 -50.21
CA ASN A 24 4.93 1.84 -50.83
C ASN A 24 6.46 1.96 -50.91
N ASN A 25 6.95 3.17 -51.20
CA ASN A 25 8.38 3.45 -51.37
C ASN A 25 9.17 3.47 -50.06
N ILE A 26 8.50 3.45 -48.91
CA ILE A 26 9.16 3.34 -47.59
C ILE A 26 9.70 1.93 -47.36
N PHE A 27 9.03 0.92 -47.91
CA PHE A 27 9.36 -0.48 -47.66
C PHE A 27 10.40 -0.98 -48.69
N PRO A 28 11.58 -1.45 -48.23
CA PRO A 28 12.60 -1.99 -49.13
C PRO A 28 12.22 -3.36 -49.70
N GLN A 29 12.95 -3.79 -50.73
CA GLN A 29 12.82 -5.14 -51.30
C GLN A 29 13.34 -6.26 -50.38
N ASN A 30 14.31 -5.95 -49.50
CA ASN A 30 14.80 -6.84 -48.45
C ASN A 30 14.56 -6.17 -47.08
N PRO A 31 13.86 -6.82 -46.14
CA PRO A 31 13.51 -6.23 -44.85
C PRO A 31 14.73 -5.88 -43.97
N GLU A 32 15.87 -6.52 -44.17
CA GLU A 32 17.10 -6.26 -43.39
C GLU A 32 17.67 -4.84 -43.61
N HIS A 33 17.37 -4.21 -44.74
CA HIS A 33 17.83 -2.85 -45.03
C HIS A 33 17.14 -1.77 -44.18
N GLY A 34 16.09 -2.13 -43.46
CA GLY A 34 15.32 -1.16 -42.66
C GLY A 34 14.50 -0.20 -43.52
N LEU A 35 13.80 0.74 -42.87
CA LEU A 35 12.96 1.72 -43.56
C LEU A 35 13.80 2.72 -44.37
N ASP A 36 13.33 3.08 -45.56
CA ASP A 36 13.90 4.18 -46.32
C ASP A 36 13.54 5.52 -45.65
N LYS A 37 14.50 6.06 -44.89
CA LYS A 37 14.36 7.30 -44.13
C LYS A 37 14.01 8.50 -45.03
N ASN A 38 14.55 8.58 -46.24
CA ASN A 38 14.29 9.70 -47.14
C ASN A 38 12.83 9.68 -47.63
N ASN A 39 12.30 8.49 -47.93
CA ASN A 39 10.91 8.35 -48.33
C ASN A 39 9.94 8.54 -47.15
N LEU A 40 10.36 8.19 -45.93
CA LEU A 40 9.61 8.46 -44.72
C LEU A 40 9.52 9.97 -44.42
N GLU A 41 10.62 10.72 -44.58
CA GLU A 41 10.62 12.18 -44.49
C GLU A 41 9.72 12.82 -45.54
N ARG A 42 9.71 12.30 -46.78
CA ARG A 42 8.79 12.75 -47.84
C ARG A 42 7.32 12.48 -47.47
N LEU A 43 7.01 11.34 -46.86
CA LEU A 43 5.66 11.06 -46.35
C LEU A 43 5.28 12.03 -45.24
N ARG A 44 6.18 12.29 -44.29
CA ARG A 44 5.98 13.27 -43.21
C ARG A 44 5.70 14.67 -43.74
N PHE A 45 6.52 15.16 -44.66
CA PHE A 45 6.31 16.47 -45.29
C PHE A 45 4.97 16.52 -46.02
N TYR A 46 4.61 15.46 -46.74
CA TYR A 46 3.33 15.36 -47.42
C TYR A 46 2.15 15.39 -46.45
N ALA A 47 2.25 14.71 -45.30
CA ALA A 47 1.24 14.70 -44.25
C ALA A 47 1.08 16.08 -43.58
N LEU A 48 2.19 16.76 -43.27
CA LEU A 48 2.16 18.11 -42.68
C LEU A 48 1.51 19.13 -43.61
N VAL A 49 1.78 19.05 -44.92
CA VAL A 49 1.19 19.96 -45.92
C VAL A 49 -0.27 19.61 -46.21
N LYS A 50 -0.66 18.33 -46.11
CA LYS A 50 -2.01 17.85 -46.42
C LYS A 50 -2.58 16.95 -45.31
N PRO A 51 -3.10 17.54 -44.22
CA PRO A 51 -3.64 16.82 -43.05
C PRO A 51 -4.66 15.72 -43.41
N GLU A 52 -5.61 16.01 -44.30
CA GLU A 52 -6.65 15.05 -44.73
C GLU A 52 -6.10 13.80 -45.44
N LYS A 53 -4.86 13.86 -45.93
CA LYS A 53 -4.20 12.72 -46.59
C LYS A 53 -3.40 11.87 -45.61
N LEU A 54 -3.14 12.36 -44.39
CA LEU A 54 -2.47 11.61 -43.33
C LEU A 54 -3.34 10.41 -42.92
N ASP A 55 -4.61 10.64 -42.61
CA ASP A 55 -5.60 9.58 -42.30
C ASP A 55 -5.56 8.45 -43.34
N LYS A 56 -5.69 8.81 -44.63
CA LYS A 56 -5.65 7.84 -45.74
C LYS A 56 -4.31 7.10 -45.87
N SER A 57 -3.21 7.76 -45.51
CA SER A 57 -1.88 7.16 -45.54
C SER A 57 -1.71 6.13 -44.41
N VAL A 58 -2.13 6.48 -43.19
CA VAL A 58 -2.07 5.61 -42.02
C VAL A 58 -3.01 4.42 -42.17
N ARG A 59 -4.26 4.63 -42.61
CA ARG A 59 -5.19 3.53 -42.92
C ARG A 59 -4.62 2.57 -43.96
N TYR A 60 -3.94 3.09 -44.99
CA TYR A 60 -3.31 2.24 -45.98
C TYR A 60 -2.07 1.50 -45.45
N MET A 61 -1.29 2.10 -44.54
CA MET A 61 -0.22 1.41 -43.81
C MET A 61 -0.78 0.27 -42.96
N SER A 62 -1.85 0.51 -42.20
CA SER A 62 -2.58 -0.50 -41.42
C SER A 62 -3.02 -1.68 -42.28
N GLN A 63 -3.67 -1.41 -43.42
CA GLN A 63 -4.09 -2.45 -44.38
C GLN A 63 -2.91 -3.26 -44.93
N ARG A 64 -1.75 -2.64 -45.14
CA ARG A 64 -0.54 -3.35 -45.59
C ARG A 64 0.00 -4.26 -44.50
N ILE A 65 0.04 -3.77 -43.25
CA ILE A 65 0.50 -4.56 -42.10
C ILE A 65 -0.40 -5.78 -41.91
N ALA A 66 -1.73 -5.60 -41.98
CA ALA A 66 -2.68 -6.71 -41.94
C ALA A 66 -2.37 -7.77 -43.03
N ARG A 67 -2.11 -7.34 -44.28
CA ARG A 67 -1.72 -8.29 -45.34
C ARG A 67 -0.39 -8.98 -45.03
N TYR A 68 0.62 -8.27 -44.54
CA TYR A 68 1.89 -8.92 -44.15
C TYR A 68 1.69 -9.94 -43.04
N LEU A 69 0.76 -9.66 -42.12
CA LEU A 69 0.34 -10.56 -41.06
C LEU A 69 -0.30 -11.84 -41.62
N ASP A 70 -1.25 -11.70 -42.55
CA ASP A 70 -1.92 -12.83 -43.24
C ASP A 70 -0.91 -13.74 -43.96
N HIS A 71 0.11 -13.14 -44.58
CA HIS A 71 1.18 -13.86 -45.28
C HIS A 71 2.29 -14.34 -44.34
N ARG A 72 2.15 -14.17 -43.01
CA ARG A 72 3.13 -14.51 -41.97
C ARG A 72 4.52 -13.88 -42.19
N ASN A 73 4.57 -12.73 -42.86
CA ASN A 73 5.81 -12.04 -43.17
C ASN A 73 6.21 -11.09 -42.03
N ARG A 74 6.73 -11.66 -40.95
CA ARG A 74 6.99 -10.97 -39.68
C ARG A 74 7.98 -9.78 -39.82
N PRO A 75 9.08 -9.87 -40.58
CA PRO A 75 9.99 -8.74 -40.76
C PRO A 75 9.30 -7.50 -41.36
N TYR A 76 8.38 -7.68 -42.30
CA TYR A 76 7.63 -6.57 -42.90
C TYR A 76 6.53 -6.02 -41.99
N VAL A 77 5.94 -6.87 -41.12
CA VAL A 77 5.04 -6.40 -40.05
C VAL A 77 5.81 -5.46 -39.11
N ILE A 78 7.00 -5.86 -38.67
CA ILE A 78 7.88 -5.06 -37.80
C ILE A 78 8.25 -3.73 -38.46
N LEU A 79 8.66 -3.75 -39.73
CA LEU A 79 8.93 -2.51 -40.48
C LEU A 79 7.69 -1.62 -40.58
N GLY A 80 6.52 -2.21 -40.81
CA GLY A 80 5.27 -1.45 -40.89
C GLY A 80 4.92 -0.75 -39.59
N ILE A 81 5.06 -1.44 -38.46
CA ILE A 81 4.88 -0.85 -37.12
C ILE A 81 5.85 0.30 -36.91
N LYS A 82 7.15 0.12 -37.21
CA LYS A 82 8.17 1.18 -37.10
C LYS A 82 7.83 2.40 -37.96
N ALA A 83 7.32 2.19 -39.18
CA ALA A 83 6.92 3.28 -40.07
C ALA A 83 5.69 4.05 -39.52
N MET A 84 4.74 3.32 -38.92
CA MET A 84 3.58 3.92 -38.27
C MET A 84 3.97 4.70 -37.01
N ASP A 85 4.89 4.19 -36.19
CA ASP A 85 5.42 4.91 -35.03
C ASP A 85 6.11 6.21 -35.40
N ASP A 86 6.99 6.18 -36.40
CA ASP A 86 7.67 7.38 -36.89
C ASP A 86 6.68 8.41 -37.43
N THR A 87 5.63 7.95 -38.12
CA THR A 87 4.54 8.81 -38.60
C THR A 87 3.76 9.41 -37.43
N MET A 88 3.40 8.59 -36.44
CA MET A 88 2.69 9.02 -35.23
C MET A 88 3.48 10.07 -34.45
N LYS A 89 4.75 9.81 -34.17
CA LYS A 89 5.65 10.73 -33.45
C LYS A 89 5.85 12.05 -34.21
N SER A 90 5.91 11.98 -35.53
CA SER A 90 6.13 13.13 -36.40
C SER A 90 4.91 14.02 -36.61
N CYS A 91 3.71 13.44 -36.51
CA CYS A 91 2.43 14.07 -36.85
C CYS A 91 1.43 14.00 -35.69
N TYR A 92 1.91 13.98 -34.44
CA TYR A 92 1.08 13.79 -33.23
C TYR A 92 0.00 14.86 -33.04
N GLN A 93 0.19 16.08 -33.58
CA GLN A 93 -0.82 17.14 -33.57
C GLN A 93 -2.14 16.73 -34.26
N GLN A 94 -2.09 15.74 -35.15
CA GLN A 94 -3.24 15.21 -35.88
C GLN A 94 -3.61 13.79 -35.43
N LEU A 95 -3.07 13.32 -34.29
CA LEU A 95 -3.23 11.96 -33.79
C LEU A 95 -4.70 11.51 -33.76
N ASN A 96 -5.60 12.39 -33.34
CA ASN A 96 -7.03 12.10 -33.26
C ASN A 96 -7.67 11.72 -34.61
N THR A 97 -7.05 12.03 -35.74
CA THR A 97 -7.57 11.66 -37.07
C THR A 97 -7.25 10.23 -37.49
N PHE A 98 -6.24 9.60 -36.89
CA PHE A 98 -5.76 8.27 -37.30
C PHE A 98 -5.47 7.32 -36.14
N VAL A 99 -5.75 7.72 -34.89
CA VAL A 99 -5.45 6.92 -33.69
C VAL A 99 -6.18 5.58 -33.69
N ASP A 100 -7.39 5.51 -34.23
CA ASP A 100 -8.16 4.26 -34.29
C ASP A 100 -7.50 3.26 -35.25
N ASP A 101 -7.09 3.70 -36.44
CA ASP A 101 -6.33 2.87 -37.40
C ASP A 101 -4.97 2.45 -36.80
N TYR A 102 -4.33 3.30 -35.99
CA TYR A 102 -3.09 2.98 -35.28
C TYR A 102 -3.29 1.90 -34.20
N LEU A 103 -4.23 2.11 -33.28
CA LEU A 103 -4.52 1.15 -32.22
C LEU A 103 -5.06 -0.16 -32.78
N GLU A 104 -5.88 -0.13 -33.82
CA GLU A 104 -6.37 -1.34 -34.49
C GLU A 104 -5.23 -2.15 -35.09
N THR A 105 -4.22 -1.49 -35.66
CA THR A 105 -3.02 -2.18 -36.16
C THR A 105 -2.26 -2.89 -35.04
N LEU A 106 -2.03 -2.20 -33.92
CA LEU A 106 -1.40 -2.81 -32.74
C LEU A 106 -2.25 -3.97 -32.19
N ARG A 107 -3.57 -3.81 -32.16
CA ARG A 107 -4.53 -4.83 -31.73
C ARG A 107 -4.42 -6.10 -32.58
N LEU A 108 -4.40 -5.95 -33.91
CA LEU A 108 -4.30 -7.05 -34.86
C LEU A 108 -2.99 -7.83 -34.67
N VAL A 109 -1.87 -7.12 -34.55
CA VAL A 109 -0.56 -7.77 -34.38
C VAL A 109 -0.44 -8.45 -33.00
N LEU A 110 -0.94 -7.82 -31.94
CA LEU A 110 -0.90 -8.40 -30.59
C LEU A 110 -1.81 -9.64 -30.45
N ASN A 111 -2.81 -9.77 -31.33
CA ASN A 111 -3.70 -10.92 -31.39
C ASN A 111 -3.06 -12.13 -32.11
N GLU A 112 -1.97 -11.94 -32.86
CA GLU A 112 -1.27 -12.99 -33.59
C GLU A 112 -0.33 -13.80 -32.69
N GLY A 113 -0.95 -14.57 -31.79
CA GLY A 113 -0.26 -15.54 -30.96
C GLY A 113 0.80 -14.92 -30.02
N ASN A 114 1.74 -15.76 -29.60
CA ASN A 114 2.80 -15.41 -28.65
C ASN A 114 4.16 -15.26 -29.33
N ASP A 115 4.21 -14.61 -30.50
CA ASP A 115 5.49 -14.26 -31.13
C ASP A 115 6.15 -13.12 -30.33
N LEU A 116 7.25 -13.44 -29.66
CA LEU A 116 7.91 -12.54 -28.73
C LEU A 116 8.39 -11.25 -29.41
N GLU A 117 8.96 -11.35 -30.62
CA GLU A 117 9.52 -10.21 -31.34
C GLU A 117 8.42 -9.25 -31.78
N LEU A 118 7.28 -9.77 -32.24
CA LEU A 118 6.12 -8.95 -32.60
C LEU A 118 5.53 -8.25 -31.36
N ILE A 119 5.36 -8.98 -30.26
CA ILE A 119 4.81 -8.43 -29.01
C ILE A 119 5.73 -7.32 -28.48
N GLU A 120 7.05 -7.52 -28.51
CA GLU A 120 8.02 -6.52 -28.05
C GLU A 120 7.89 -5.21 -28.84
N HIS A 121 7.81 -5.30 -30.18
CA HIS A 121 7.60 -4.12 -31.00
C HIS A 121 6.25 -3.47 -30.73
N VAL A 122 5.16 -4.23 -30.63
CA VAL A 122 3.82 -3.68 -30.34
C VAL A 122 3.77 -2.98 -28.98
N VAL A 123 4.36 -3.57 -27.93
CA VAL A 123 4.41 -2.97 -26.60
C VAL A 123 5.23 -1.68 -26.61
N ALA A 124 6.38 -1.65 -27.29
CA ALA A 124 7.21 -0.45 -27.42
C ALA A 124 6.50 0.68 -28.21
N SER A 125 5.76 0.31 -29.26
CA SER A 125 4.90 1.24 -30.01
C SER A 125 3.77 1.78 -29.14
N PHE A 126 3.09 0.91 -28.40
CA PHE A 126 2.03 1.29 -27.46
C PHE A 126 2.55 2.21 -26.35
N GLU A 127 3.73 1.94 -25.78
CA GLU A 127 4.41 2.83 -24.85
C GLU A 127 4.67 4.21 -25.47
N SER A 128 5.24 4.24 -26.67
CA SER A 128 5.50 5.49 -27.40
C SER A 128 4.21 6.29 -27.63
N PHE A 129 3.10 5.62 -27.94
CA PHE A 129 1.79 6.23 -28.08
C PHE A 129 1.25 6.79 -26.75
N CYS A 130 1.43 6.05 -25.66
CA CYS A 130 1.00 6.45 -24.32
C CYS A 130 1.79 7.64 -23.77
N GLU A 131 3.00 7.90 -24.25
CA GLU A 131 3.82 9.06 -23.85
C GLU A 131 3.38 10.38 -24.50
N ILE A 132 2.71 10.31 -25.66
CA ILE A 132 2.22 11.49 -26.36
C ILE A 132 1.10 12.15 -25.54
N ARG A 133 1.29 13.40 -25.13
CA ARG A 133 0.25 14.22 -24.49
C ARG A 133 -0.67 14.80 -25.56
N GLU A 134 -1.97 14.62 -25.38
CA GLU A 134 -2.99 15.15 -26.28
C GLU A 134 -3.55 16.47 -25.76
N GLU A 135 -3.82 17.42 -26.65
CA GLU A 135 -4.40 18.72 -26.30
C GLU A 135 -5.87 18.60 -25.87
N ALA A 136 -6.58 17.60 -26.40
CA ALA A 136 -7.95 17.26 -26.03
C ALA A 136 -8.05 15.75 -25.75
N PRO A 137 -8.60 15.35 -24.59
CA PRO A 137 -8.75 13.94 -24.26
C PRO A 137 -9.77 13.23 -25.14
N ASN A 138 -9.36 12.08 -25.72
CA ASN A 138 -10.25 11.24 -26.51
C ASN A 138 -10.89 10.14 -25.65
N TYR A 139 -12.10 10.41 -25.15
CA TYR A 139 -12.87 9.53 -24.25
C TYR A 139 -13.46 8.27 -24.92
N GLN A 140 -13.28 8.05 -26.22
CA GLN A 140 -13.92 6.93 -26.95
C GLN A 140 -13.02 5.70 -27.12
N ARG A 141 -11.77 5.75 -26.65
CA ARG A 141 -10.81 4.67 -26.90
C ARG A 141 -11.10 3.46 -26.01
N ASN A 142 -11.47 2.35 -26.63
CA ASN A 142 -11.67 1.08 -25.94
C ASN A 142 -10.32 0.37 -25.71
N TYR A 143 -9.79 0.46 -24.49
CA TYR A 143 -8.56 -0.23 -24.10
C TYR A 143 -8.79 -1.65 -23.57
N GLN A 144 -10.03 -2.15 -23.51
CA GLN A 144 -10.36 -3.44 -22.90
C GLN A 144 -9.57 -4.60 -23.51
N PHE A 145 -9.41 -4.63 -24.83
CA PHE A 145 -8.59 -5.66 -25.49
C PHE A 145 -7.14 -5.62 -25.00
N PHE A 146 -6.53 -4.43 -24.94
CA PHE A 146 -5.16 -4.26 -24.50
C PHE A 146 -5.00 -4.66 -23.04
N VAL A 147 -5.92 -4.25 -22.16
CA VAL A 147 -5.97 -4.69 -20.75
C VAL A 147 -5.94 -6.22 -20.69
N SER A 148 -6.92 -6.88 -21.33
CA SER A 148 -7.02 -8.33 -21.25
C SER A 148 -5.81 -9.05 -21.86
N ARG A 149 -5.27 -8.54 -22.97
CA ARG A 149 -4.11 -9.16 -23.63
C ARG A 149 -2.83 -8.96 -22.83
N PHE A 150 -2.59 -7.78 -22.27
CA PHE A 150 -1.45 -7.54 -21.37
C PHE A 150 -1.55 -8.35 -20.08
N THR A 151 -2.74 -8.51 -19.52
CA THR A 151 -2.98 -9.38 -18.37
C THR A 151 -2.63 -10.84 -18.68
N GLN A 152 -2.99 -11.36 -19.87
CA GLN A 152 -2.58 -12.71 -20.29
C GLN A 152 -1.05 -12.86 -20.35
N LEU A 153 -0.33 -11.84 -20.83
CA LEU A 153 1.13 -11.85 -20.88
C LEU A 153 1.73 -11.85 -19.46
N CYS A 154 1.13 -11.13 -18.51
CA CYS A 154 1.54 -11.14 -17.09
C CYS A 154 1.38 -12.51 -16.41
N TYR A 155 0.52 -13.39 -16.92
CA TYR A 155 0.35 -14.77 -16.42
C TYR A 155 1.01 -15.82 -17.32
N ASN A 156 1.80 -15.42 -18.31
CA ASN A 156 2.45 -16.35 -19.22
C ASN A 156 3.40 -17.29 -18.44
N ASN A 157 3.40 -18.57 -18.82
CA ASN A 157 4.14 -19.65 -18.15
C ASN A 157 5.11 -20.38 -19.09
N ASP A 158 5.50 -19.79 -20.21
CA ASP A 158 6.47 -20.33 -21.16
C ASP A 158 7.84 -20.56 -20.50
N GLU A 159 8.40 -21.77 -20.57
CA GLU A 159 9.61 -22.11 -19.81
C GLU A 159 10.82 -21.23 -20.14
N VAL A 160 10.93 -20.80 -21.41
CA VAL A 160 12.09 -20.07 -21.92
C VAL A 160 11.88 -18.57 -21.81
N ASN A 161 10.73 -18.07 -22.26
CA ASN A 161 10.48 -16.64 -22.44
C ASN A 161 9.51 -16.04 -21.41
N ARG A 162 9.08 -16.80 -20.40
CA ARG A 162 8.13 -16.33 -19.36
C ARG A 162 8.50 -14.98 -18.76
N LYS A 163 9.76 -14.76 -18.38
CA LYS A 163 10.17 -13.47 -17.81
C LYS A 163 9.95 -12.32 -18.79
N LYS A 164 10.34 -12.51 -20.05
CA LYS A 164 10.16 -11.51 -21.11
C LYS A 164 8.68 -11.23 -21.38
N PHE A 165 7.85 -12.26 -21.51
CA PHE A 165 6.40 -12.06 -21.68
C PHE A 165 5.76 -11.31 -20.51
N ARG A 166 6.14 -11.67 -19.27
CA ARG A 166 5.61 -11.00 -18.08
C ARG A 166 6.05 -9.54 -18.01
N CYS A 167 7.30 -9.24 -18.33
CA CYS A 167 7.78 -7.86 -18.43
C CYS A 167 7.04 -7.07 -19.51
N LEU A 168 6.77 -7.66 -20.68
CA LEU A 168 6.01 -7.03 -21.76
C LEU A 168 4.55 -6.75 -21.35
N GLY A 169 3.89 -7.68 -20.66
CA GLY A 169 2.55 -7.46 -20.11
C GLY A 169 2.53 -6.33 -19.08
N LEU A 170 3.51 -6.33 -18.15
CA LEU A 170 3.66 -5.30 -17.13
C LEU A 170 3.93 -3.92 -17.74
N ARG A 171 4.82 -3.83 -18.73
CA ARG A 171 5.10 -2.61 -19.51
C ARG A 171 3.87 -2.07 -20.24
N GLY A 172 3.10 -2.96 -20.87
CA GLY A 172 1.83 -2.61 -21.52
C GLY A 172 0.81 -2.03 -20.52
N HIS A 173 0.64 -2.67 -19.36
CA HIS A 173 -0.18 -2.12 -18.29
C HIS A 173 0.35 -0.77 -17.80
N HIS A 174 1.67 -0.64 -17.65
CA HIS A 174 2.32 0.59 -17.20
C HIS A 174 2.06 1.77 -18.13
N ALA A 175 2.25 1.55 -19.43
CA ALA A 175 1.94 2.53 -20.47
C ALA A 175 0.48 2.97 -20.39
N LEU A 176 -0.44 1.99 -20.33
CA LEU A 176 -1.87 2.24 -20.33
C LEU A 176 -2.28 3.10 -19.14
N PHE A 177 -1.93 2.70 -17.91
CA PHE A 177 -2.37 3.48 -16.75
C PHE A 177 -1.69 4.85 -16.70
N ARG A 178 -0.44 5.01 -17.16
CA ARG A 178 0.19 6.35 -17.25
C ARG A 178 -0.55 7.28 -18.21
N LYS A 179 -1.08 6.76 -19.31
CA LYS A 179 -1.88 7.53 -20.27
C LYS A 179 -3.21 7.99 -19.67
N THR A 180 -3.85 7.13 -18.89
CA THR A 180 -5.24 7.34 -18.43
C THR A 180 -5.36 7.90 -17.02
N ALA A 181 -4.40 7.67 -16.13
CA ALA A 181 -4.46 8.11 -14.73
C ALA A 181 -4.06 9.59 -14.51
N ASN A 182 -3.48 10.24 -15.53
CA ASN A 182 -3.07 11.64 -15.46
C ASN A 182 -4.22 12.62 -15.75
N ASP A 183 -5.38 12.12 -16.12
CA ASP A 183 -6.50 12.93 -16.58
C ASP A 183 -7.69 12.71 -15.63
N GLU A 184 -8.00 13.72 -14.81
CA GLU A 184 -9.02 13.64 -13.75
C GLU A 184 -10.42 13.31 -14.28
N LEU A 185 -10.63 13.49 -15.58
CA LEU A 185 -11.88 13.18 -16.29
C LEU A 185 -11.92 11.75 -16.86
N GLN A 186 -10.81 11.02 -16.90
CA GLN A 186 -10.74 9.65 -17.41
C GLN A 186 -11.04 8.62 -16.30
N ASN A 187 -12.33 8.40 -16.08
CA ASN A 187 -12.84 7.44 -15.11
C ASN A 187 -12.78 5.97 -15.59
N ASP A 188 -12.36 5.70 -16.83
CA ASP A 188 -12.44 4.37 -17.44
C ASP A 188 -11.28 3.43 -17.06
N ALA A 189 -10.06 3.94 -16.87
CA ALA A 189 -8.93 3.06 -16.55
C ALA A 189 -9.00 2.45 -15.16
N TRP A 190 -9.55 3.18 -14.19
CA TRP A 190 -9.76 2.68 -12.84
C TRP A 190 -10.78 1.52 -12.81
N LYS A 191 -11.68 1.42 -13.81
CA LYS A 191 -12.63 0.29 -13.93
C LYS A 191 -11.96 -1.05 -14.22
N HIS A 192 -10.71 -1.04 -14.70
CA HIS A 192 -9.98 -2.24 -15.07
C HIS A 192 -9.01 -2.74 -13.97
N MET A 193 -8.99 -2.09 -12.80
CA MET A 193 -8.07 -2.45 -11.72
C MET A 193 -8.27 -3.87 -11.19
N ASP A 194 -9.48 -4.42 -11.29
CA ASP A 194 -9.80 -5.82 -10.96
C ASP A 194 -9.02 -6.84 -11.82
N GLN A 195 -8.49 -6.44 -12.98
CA GLN A 195 -7.60 -7.28 -13.80
C GLN A 195 -6.13 -6.86 -13.67
N ILE A 196 -5.88 -5.55 -13.69
CA ILE A 196 -4.53 -4.99 -13.68
C ILE A 196 -3.81 -5.28 -12.37
N VAL A 197 -4.44 -4.97 -11.22
CA VAL A 197 -3.78 -5.08 -9.91
C VAL A 197 -3.42 -6.53 -9.56
N PRO A 198 -4.33 -7.53 -9.70
CA PRO A 198 -3.98 -8.94 -9.55
C PRO A 198 -2.77 -9.39 -10.38
N SER A 199 -2.66 -8.90 -11.62
CA SER A 199 -1.54 -9.26 -12.50
C SER A 199 -0.20 -8.71 -12.02
N ILE A 200 -0.20 -7.52 -11.40
CA ILE A 200 0.97 -6.91 -10.76
C ILE A 200 1.36 -7.72 -9.52
N ILE A 201 0.41 -7.98 -8.62
CA ILE A 201 0.66 -8.71 -7.37
C ILE A 201 1.18 -10.14 -7.64
N PHE A 202 0.65 -10.82 -8.66
CA PHE A 202 1.16 -12.11 -9.10
C PHE A 202 2.64 -12.05 -9.51
N ASN A 203 3.05 -10.96 -10.19
CA ASN A 203 4.42 -10.79 -10.63
C ASN A 203 5.38 -10.33 -9.52
N MET A 204 4.88 -9.74 -8.43
CA MET A 204 5.66 -9.44 -7.23
C MET A 204 5.98 -10.68 -6.39
N ASP A 205 5.11 -11.70 -6.43
CA ASP A 205 5.24 -12.90 -5.59
C ASP A 205 6.31 -13.87 -6.14
N LYS A 206 7.58 -13.62 -5.82
CA LYS A 206 8.70 -14.51 -6.20
C LYS A 206 8.51 -15.96 -5.72
N GLY A 207 7.87 -16.17 -4.57
CA GLY A 207 7.62 -17.49 -4.00
C GLY A 207 6.51 -18.27 -4.70
N GLY A 208 5.42 -17.59 -5.06
CA GLY A 208 4.32 -18.16 -5.85
C GLY A 208 4.74 -18.55 -7.27
N GLN A 209 5.69 -17.82 -7.87
CA GLN A 209 6.25 -18.14 -9.19
C GLN A 209 7.13 -19.39 -9.21
N LEU A 210 7.70 -19.79 -8.06
CA LEU A 210 8.46 -21.04 -7.91
C LEU A 210 7.52 -22.22 -7.62
N ARG A 211 6.42 -22.01 -6.87
CA ARG A 211 5.42 -23.06 -6.58
C ARG A 211 4.61 -23.47 -7.81
N SER A 212 4.33 -22.53 -8.73
CA SER A 212 3.70 -22.87 -10.01
C SER A 212 4.58 -23.73 -10.93
N GLN A 213 5.91 -23.75 -10.70
CA GLN A 213 6.85 -24.66 -11.40
C GLN A 213 6.79 -26.09 -10.84
N GLN A 214 6.48 -26.25 -9.55
CA GLN A 214 6.40 -27.56 -8.90
C GLN A 214 5.07 -28.27 -9.20
N SER A 215 4.05 -27.53 -9.64
CA SER A 215 2.73 -28.09 -9.96
C SER A 215 2.71 -28.89 -11.29
N THR A 216 3.79 -28.83 -12.08
CA THR A 216 3.91 -29.51 -13.39
C THR A 216 5.14 -30.40 -13.54
N SER A 217 5.94 -30.60 -12.49
CA SER A 217 7.15 -31.44 -12.58
C SER A 217 7.16 -32.51 -11.48
N THR A 218 6.81 -33.73 -11.89
CA THR A 218 7.06 -34.94 -11.11
C THR A 218 8.58 -35.20 -11.08
N THR A 219 9.13 -35.27 -9.87
CA THR A 219 10.40 -35.95 -9.49
C THR A 219 11.63 -35.75 -10.40
N VAL A 220 12.47 -34.75 -10.11
CA VAL A 220 13.94 -34.93 -10.23
C VAL A 220 14.65 -34.16 -9.10
N SER A 221 15.59 -34.86 -8.46
CA SER A 221 16.48 -34.46 -7.37
C SER A 221 17.39 -33.26 -7.70
N PRO A 222 17.91 -32.55 -6.67
CA PRO A 222 18.52 -31.23 -6.84
C PRO A 222 20.02 -31.32 -7.07
N GLU A 223 20.48 -31.68 -8.27
CA GLU A 223 21.89 -31.55 -8.65
C GLU A 223 21.97 -31.29 -10.16
N ASN A 224 22.12 -29.99 -10.51
CA ASN A 224 22.72 -29.41 -11.73
C ASN A 224 22.06 -28.05 -12.04
N ILE A 225 22.41 -27.02 -11.28
CA ILE A 225 22.18 -25.63 -11.68
C ILE A 225 23.20 -25.31 -12.76
N VAL A 226 22.80 -25.46 -14.03
CA VAL A 226 23.54 -24.86 -15.15
C VAL A 226 23.30 -23.36 -15.07
N ILE A 227 24.31 -22.64 -14.57
CA ILE A 227 24.36 -21.17 -14.63
C ILE A 227 24.63 -20.82 -16.10
N ILE A 228 23.56 -20.56 -16.87
CA ILE A 228 23.68 -19.90 -18.16
C ILE A 228 23.90 -18.41 -17.87
N ASN A 229 25.15 -17.99 -17.99
CA ASN A 229 25.54 -16.58 -18.02
C ASN A 229 25.02 -15.94 -19.31
N GLU A 230 23.84 -15.33 -19.27
CA GLU A 230 23.38 -14.44 -20.34
C GLU A 230 23.47 -12.99 -19.91
N THR A 231 24.51 -12.33 -20.41
CA THR A 231 24.75 -10.89 -20.40
C THR A 231 23.73 -10.16 -21.28
N THR A 232 22.57 -9.87 -20.73
CA THR A 232 21.74 -8.72 -21.08
C THR A 232 21.07 -8.26 -19.78
N ILE A 233 20.80 -6.98 -19.61
CA ILE A 233 20.09 -6.46 -18.43
C ILE A 233 18.67 -7.05 -18.48
N ASN A 234 18.50 -8.26 -17.95
CA ASN A 234 17.23 -8.96 -17.92
C ASN A 234 16.39 -8.28 -16.84
N GLU A 235 15.49 -7.38 -17.25
CA GLU A 235 14.46 -6.83 -16.38
C GLU A 235 13.72 -7.98 -15.68
N ASP A 236 13.75 -7.98 -14.34
CA ASP A 236 13.08 -8.98 -13.53
C ASP A 236 11.59 -8.59 -13.39
N PRO A 237 10.62 -9.46 -13.70
CA PRO A 237 9.20 -9.12 -13.62
C PRO A 237 8.78 -8.59 -12.24
N SER A 238 9.41 -9.09 -11.17
CA SER A 238 9.11 -8.65 -9.80
C SER A 238 9.56 -7.23 -9.53
N SER A 239 10.77 -6.83 -9.93
CA SER A 239 11.24 -5.45 -9.70
C SER A 239 10.47 -4.44 -10.55
N LEU A 240 10.07 -4.85 -11.76
CA LEU A 240 9.19 -4.06 -12.62
C LEU A 240 7.79 -3.92 -12.00
N ALA A 241 7.21 -5.03 -11.52
CA ALA A 241 5.90 -5.02 -10.85
C ALA A 241 5.91 -4.13 -9.59
N ASP A 242 6.97 -4.18 -8.77
CA ASP A 242 7.12 -3.30 -7.62
C ASP A 242 7.11 -1.82 -8.04
N THR A 243 7.84 -1.49 -9.11
CA THR A 243 7.93 -0.12 -9.63
C THR A 243 6.58 0.37 -10.16
N ILE A 244 5.87 -0.51 -10.85
CA ILE A 244 4.52 -0.25 -11.36
C ILE A 244 3.52 -0.04 -10.22
N LEU A 245 3.55 -0.89 -9.18
CA LEU A 245 2.68 -0.73 -8.02
C LEU A 245 2.90 0.63 -7.35
N ARG A 246 4.17 1.02 -7.16
CA ARG A 246 4.52 2.32 -6.58
C ARG A 246 4.05 3.49 -7.43
N ASP A 247 4.28 3.46 -8.75
CA ASP A 247 3.81 4.53 -9.65
C ASP A 247 2.28 4.61 -9.71
N LEU A 248 1.58 3.46 -9.68
CA LEU A 248 0.11 3.41 -9.62
C LEU A 248 -0.44 4.11 -8.38
N PHE A 249 0.07 3.77 -7.19
CA PHE A 249 -0.37 4.39 -5.94
C PHE A 249 0.14 5.83 -5.76
N GLY A 250 1.29 6.19 -6.33
CA GLY A 250 1.77 7.57 -6.39
C GLY A 250 0.86 8.50 -7.19
N ARG A 251 0.13 7.96 -8.17
CA ARG A 251 -0.86 8.69 -8.98
C ARG A 251 -2.27 8.63 -8.43
N ALA A 252 -2.57 7.72 -7.50
CA ALA A 252 -3.89 7.61 -6.89
C ALA A 252 -4.14 8.79 -5.93
N GLN A 253 -4.63 9.91 -6.47
CA GLN A 253 -4.80 11.14 -5.70
C GLN A 253 -6.06 11.14 -4.83
N SER A 254 -7.14 10.50 -5.28
CA SER A 254 -8.42 10.45 -4.58
C SER A 254 -8.59 9.18 -3.74
N ASN A 255 -9.38 9.28 -2.67
CA ASN A 255 -9.71 8.14 -1.81
C ASN A 255 -10.41 7.01 -2.60
N ASN A 256 -11.24 7.37 -3.58
CA ASN A 256 -11.93 6.39 -4.42
C ASN A 256 -10.92 5.58 -5.26
N ASN A 257 -9.94 6.23 -5.89
CA ASN A 257 -8.96 5.55 -6.72
C ASN A 257 -8.10 4.58 -5.88
N ILE A 258 -7.72 5.00 -4.66
CA ILE A 258 -7.00 4.15 -3.71
C ILE A 258 -7.84 2.93 -3.34
N SER A 259 -9.13 3.12 -3.03
CA SER A 259 -10.07 2.03 -2.72
C SER A 259 -10.20 1.03 -3.89
N THR A 260 -10.40 1.52 -5.11
CA THR A 260 -10.52 0.69 -6.32
C THR A 260 -9.27 -0.16 -6.58
N CYS A 261 -8.09 0.30 -6.18
CA CYS A 261 -6.86 -0.50 -6.28
C CYS A 261 -6.67 -1.47 -5.12
N ILE A 262 -7.08 -1.13 -3.90
CA ILE A 262 -6.87 -1.98 -2.71
C ILE A 262 -7.86 -3.13 -2.65
N GLN A 263 -9.12 -2.94 -3.06
CA GLN A 263 -10.13 -4.01 -3.00
C GLN A 263 -9.71 -5.28 -3.76
N PRO A 264 -9.16 -5.22 -5.00
CA PRO A 264 -8.63 -6.38 -5.69
C PRO A 264 -7.46 -7.04 -4.96
N ILE A 265 -6.58 -6.26 -4.30
CA ILE A 265 -5.45 -6.80 -3.53
C ILE A 265 -5.97 -7.65 -2.39
N LEU A 266 -6.93 -7.14 -1.62
CA LEU A 266 -7.53 -7.87 -0.51
C LEU A 266 -8.19 -9.17 -0.99
N ALA A 267 -8.96 -9.09 -2.08
CA ALA A 267 -9.61 -10.25 -2.68
C ALA A 267 -8.61 -11.31 -3.17
N ASP A 268 -7.50 -10.89 -3.80
CA ASP A 268 -6.44 -11.79 -4.25
C ASP A 268 -5.68 -12.44 -3.08
N LEU A 269 -5.36 -11.68 -2.04
CA LEU A 269 -4.71 -12.21 -0.84
C LEU A 269 -5.58 -13.26 -0.15
N ASP A 270 -6.90 -13.03 -0.08
CA ASP A 270 -7.87 -14.00 0.43
C ASP A 270 -7.96 -15.25 -0.44
N LYS A 271 -8.13 -15.06 -1.75
CA LYS A 271 -8.36 -16.15 -2.71
C LYS A 271 -7.18 -17.11 -2.76
N TYR A 272 -5.95 -16.58 -2.73
CA TYR A 272 -4.73 -17.38 -2.83
C TYR A 272 -4.08 -17.67 -1.47
N GLY A 273 -4.72 -17.31 -0.36
CA GLY A 273 -4.24 -17.60 0.99
C GLY A 273 -2.90 -16.93 1.35
N LYS A 274 -2.63 -15.75 0.79
CA LYS A 274 -1.33 -15.05 0.92
C LYS A 274 -1.21 -14.16 2.16
N TRP A 275 -2.16 -14.26 3.08
CA TRP A 275 -2.06 -13.63 4.40
C TRP A 275 -1.08 -14.36 5.32
N ILE A 276 -0.82 -15.65 5.10
CA ILE A 276 0.03 -16.48 5.95
C ILE A 276 1.12 -17.18 5.12
N PRO A 277 2.42 -17.01 5.43
CA PRO A 277 2.99 -16.02 6.35
C PRO A 277 2.71 -14.57 5.90
N CYS A 278 2.65 -13.64 6.84
CA CYS A 278 2.26 -12.25 6.55
C CYS A 278 3.35 -11.38 5.89
N ASP A 279 4.53 -11.95 5.59
CA ASP A 279 5.68 -11.20 5.03
C ASP A 279 5.36 -10.59 3.67
N PHE A 280 4.70 -11.34 2.79
CA PHE A 280 4.34 -10.85 1.46
C PHE A 280 3.26 -9.78 1.52
N SER A 281 2.21 -9.97 2.35
CA SER A 281 1.19 -8.94 2.57
C SER A 281 1.78 -7.67 3.18
N LYS A 282 2.67 -7.79 4.19
CA LYS A 282 3.39 -6.66 4.78
C LYS A 282 4.23 -5.93 3.74
N TYR A 283 4.92 -6.68 2.88
CA TYR A 283 5.72 -6.10 1.79
C TYR A 283 4.86 -5.28 0.82
N ILE A 284 3.73 -5.82 0.34
CA ILE A 284 2.81 -5.11 -0.55
C ILE A 284 2.34 -3.79 0.09
N PHE A 285 1.79 -3.87 1.31
CA PHE A 285 1.26 -2.68 1.98
C PHE A 285 2.36 -1.69 2.36
N SER A 286 3.59 -2.15 2.61
CA SER A 286 4.74 -1.25 2.74
C SER A 286 5.00 -0.48 1.45
N GLN A 287 4.98 -1.12 0.27
CA GLN A 287 5.13 -0.43 -1.01
C GLN A 287 4.02 0.57 -1.26
N ILE A 288 2.77 0.22 -0.92
CA ILE A 288 1.60 1.11 -1.04
C ILE A 288 1.77 2.34 -0.16
N MET A 289 2.03 2.14 1.14
CA MET A 289 2.16 3.22 2.12
C MET A 289 3.30 4.18 1.76
N ASN A 290 4.42 3.66 1.23
CA ASN A 290 5.55 4.46 0.74
C ASN A 290 5.21 5.33 -0.49
N SER A 291 4.15 5.00 -1.22
CA SER A 291 3.84 5.63 -2.51
C SER A 291 2.72 6.64 -2.46
N ILE A 292 1.75 6.46 -1.56
CA ILE A 292 0.62 7.38 -1.41
C ILE A 292 1.03 8.68 -0.70
N LYS A 293 0.25 9.74 -0.93
CA LYS A 293 0.38 10.99 -0.15
C LYS A 293 0.04 10.71 1.32
N HIS A 294 0.81 11.27 2.27
CA HIS A 294 0.67 10.98 3.70
C HIS A 294 -0.71 11.26 4.31
N HIS A 295 -1.49 12.19 3.74
CA HIS A 295 -2.85 12.45 4.18
C HIS A 295 -3.82 11.34 3.78
N ASN A 296 -3.51 10.51 2.77
CA ASN A 296 -4.36 9.39 2.34
C ASN A 296 -4.06 8.08 3.09
N SER A 297 -3.06 8.04 3.97
CA SER A 297 -2.69 6.87 4.77
C SER A 297 -3.88 6.26 5.52
N TYR A 298 -4.79 7.08 6.03
CA TYR A 298 -5.96 6.60 6.77
C TYR A 298 -6.93 5.79 5.89
N VAL A 299 -6.98 6.04 4.58
CA VAL A 299 -7.87 5.31 3.66
C VAL A 299 -7.45 3.86 3.58
N VAL A 300 -6.13 3.62 3.48
CA VAL A 300 -5.55 2.26 3.47
C VAL A 300 -5.84 1.54 4.79
N ILE A 301 -5.64 2.24 5.90
CA ILE A 301 -5.87 1.69 7.24
C ILE A 301 -7.36 1.37 7.44
N ASP A 302 -8.27 2.27 7.03
CA ASP A 302 -9.72 2.03 7.14
C ASP A 302 -10.18 0.85 6.28
N LEU A 303 -9.66 0.72 5.05
CA LEU A 303 -9.95 -0.44 4.19
C LEU A 303 -9.46 -1.75 4.81
N LEU A 304 -8.27 -1.74 5.43
CA LEU A 304 -7.75 -2.90 6.16
C LEU A 304 -8.57 -3.20 7.42
N LEU A 305 -9.03 -2.19 8.17
CA LEU A 305 -9.91 -2.37 9.32
C LEU A 305 -11.27 -2.96 8.90
N ASN A 306 -11.86 -2.45 7.82
CA ASN A 306 -13.08 -3.01 7.22
C ASN A 306 -12.90 -4.44 6.74
N HIS A 307 -11.71 -4.79 6.25
CA HIS A 307 -11.39 -6.16 5.86
C HIS A 307 -11.19 -7.08 7.08
N LEU A 308 -10.51 -6.61 8.12
CA LEU A 308 -10.36 -7.31 9.39
C LEU A 308 -11.72 -7.63 10.02
N ASP A 309 -12.64 -6.67 9.99
CA ASP A 309 -14.01 -6.78 10.51
C ASP A 309 -14.75 -8.01 9.95
N LYS A 310 -14.61 -8.25 8.62
CA LYS A 310 -15.20 -9.41 7.93
C LYS A 310 -14.68 -10.76 8.43
N HIS A 311 -13.53 -10.78 9.11
CA HIS A 311 -12.88 -12.00 9.59
C HIS A 311 -12.96 -12.18 11.11
N LEU A 312 -13.54 -11.23 11.86
CA LEU A 312 -13.50 -11.25 13.33
C LEU A 312 -14.20 -12.47 13.94
N ASP A 313 -15.42 -12.75 13.49
CA ASP A 313 -16.26 -13.82 14.03
C ASP A 313 -15.99 -15.21 13.38
N ILE A 314 -15.12 -15.28 12.36
CA ILE A 314 -14.85 -16.53 11.62
C ILE A 314 -13.74 -17.33 12.33
N GLU A 315 -14.11 -18.42 12.99
CA GLU A 315 -13.18 -19.20 13.83
C GLU A 315 -11.98 -19.75 13.07
N GLU A 316 -12.23 -20.33 11.89
CA GLU A 316 -11.21 -20.93 11.02
C GLU A 316 -10.19 -19.91 10.49
N ARG A 317 -10.46 -18.61 10.63
CA ARG A 317 -9.62 -17.52 10.13
C ARG A 317 -8.89 -16.74 11.22
N THR A 318 -8.76 -17.31 12.42
CA THR A 318 -8.07 -16.64 13.55
C THR A 318 -6.62 -16.25 13.20
N ASN A 319 -5.90 -17.09 12.45
CA ASN A 319 -4.54 -16.77 12.01
C ASN A 319 -4.50 -15.68 10.91
N ILE A 320 -5.56 -15.60 10.08
CA ILE A 320 -5.69 -14.57 9.04
C ILE A 320 -5.96 -13.22 9.70
N LYS A 321 -6.87 -13.12 10.67
CA LYS A 321 -7.11 -11.84 11.38
C LYS A 321 -5.86 -11.32 12.09
N THR A 322 -5.04 -12.20 12.69
CA THR A 322 -3.74 -11.83 13.27
C THR A 322 -2.78 -11.31 12.20
N SER A 323 -2.76 -11.94 11.03
CA SER A 323 -1.92 -11.50 9.90
C SER A 323 -2.35 -10.15 9.34
N VAL A 324 -3.66 -9.93 9.16
CA VAL A 324 -4.22 -8.64 8.75
C VAL A 324 -3.90 -7.56 9.80
N MET A 325 -4.04 -7.88 11.09
CA MET A 325 -3.68 -6.95 12.17
C MET A 325 -2.19 -6.59 12.16
N ASN A 326 -1.31 -7.55 11.86
CA ASN A 326 0.12 -7.28 11.73
C ASN A 326 0.44 -6.37 10.53
N VAL A 327 -0.35 -6.40 9.45
CA VAL A 327 -0.25 -5.44 8.35
C VAL A 327 -0.77 -4.07 8.77
N ILE A 328 -1.92 -4.00 9.46
CA ILE A 328 -2.47 -2.75 10.02
C ILE A 328 -1.45 -2.09 10.94
N HIS A 329 -0.79 -2.87 11.81
CA HIS A 329 0.27 -2.38 12.68
C HIS A 329 1.38 -1.69 11.86
N ASP A 330 1.95 -2.35 10.84
CA ASP A 330 3.00 -1.75 10.02
C ASP A 330 2.53 -0.47 9.31
N CYS A 331 1.28 -0.44 8.82
CA CYS A 331 0.67 0.76 8.23
C CYS A 331 0.50 1.90 9.24
N LEU A 332 0.06 1.61 10.47
CA LEU A 332 -0.05 2.60 11.56
C LEU A 332 1.31 3.20 11.89
N ILE A 333 2.34 2.35 12.01
CA ILE A 333 3.71 2.78 12.25
C ILE A 333 4.20 3.73 11.15
N PHE A 334 3.89 3.40 9.89
CA PHE A 334 4.27 4.22 8.76
C PHE A 334 3.54 5.58 8.75
N ALA A 335 2.28 5.60 9.17
CA ALA A 335 1.48 6.82 9.23
C ALA A 335 1.87 7.74 10.39
N ALA A 336 2.31 7.20 11.53
CA ALA A 336 2.60 7.96 12.75
C ALA A 336 3.47 9.23 12.58
N PRO A 337 4.62 9.22 11.87
CA PRO A 337 5.47 10.41 11.76
C PRO A 337 4.88 11.51 10.86
N ASN A 338 4.02 11.15 9.90
CA ASN A 338 3.65 12.03 8.79
C ASN A 338 2.16 12.41 8.78
N THR A 339 1.33 11.64 9.47
CA THR A 339 -0.11 11.85 9.55
C THR A 339 -0.44 12.35 10.95
N GLY A 340 -0.94 13.59 11.07
CA GLY A 340 -1.46 14.06 12.34
C GLY A 340 -2.60 13.16 12.81
N VAL A 341 -2.71 12.91 14.11
CA VAL A 341 -3.86 12.22 14.71
C VAL A 341 -5.09 13.10 14.58
N GLY A 342 -5.81 12.93 13.47
CA GLY A 342 -7.13 13.50 13.25
C GLY A 342 -8.24 12.56 13.74
N SER A 343 -9.49 13.01 13.61
CA SER A 343 -10.68 12.24 13.96
C SER A 343 -10.71 10.83 13.34
N THR A 344 -10.24 10.69 12.11
CA THR A 344 -10.22 9.40 11.40
C THR A 344 -9.23 8.40 11.99
N MET A 345 -8.04 8.85 12.42
CA MET A 345 -7.07 7.97 13.09
C MET A 345 -7.57 7.55 14.47
N LEU A 346 -8.21 8.46 15.21
CA LEU A 346 -8.85 8.13 16.48
C LEU A 346 -10.00 7.14 16.30
N HIS A 347 -10.80 7.29 15.23
CA HIS A 347 -11.83 6.32 14.86
C HIS A 347 -11.22 4.94 14.59
N GLY A 348 -10.11 4.88 13.84
CA GLY A 348 -9.40 3.61 13.61
C GLY A 348 -8.91 2.94 14.89
N ILE A 349 -8.38 3.71 15.85
CA ILE A 349 -7.99 3.19 17.17
C ILE A 349 -9.21 2.72 17.96
N THR A 350 -10.32 3.45 17.91
CA THR A 350 -11.57 3.06 18.56
C THR A 350 -12.06 1.71 18.03
N ARG A 351 -12.05 1.52 16.71
CA ARG A 351 -12.40 0.23 16.08
C ARG A 351 -11.47 -0.90 16.52
N LEU A 352 -10.16 -0.65 16.62
CA LEU A 352 -9.22 -1.65 17.15
C LEU A 352 -9.52 -2.05 18.60
N LEU A 353 -9.97 -1.11 19.43
CA LEU A 353 -10.40 -1.38 20.80
C LEU A 353 -11.70 -2.19 20.83
N GLU A 354 -12.65 -1.89 19.95
CA GLU A 354 -13.88 -2.67 19.77
C GLU A 354 -13.57 -4.11 19.30
N PHE A 355 -12.63 -4.28 18.36
CA PHE A 355 -12.19 -5.59 17.90
C PHE A 355 -11.49 -6.38 19.01
N LEU A 356 -10.72 -5.71 19.86
CA LEU A 356 -10.08 -6.31 21.03
C LEU A 356 -11.12 -6.76 22.05
N GLU A 357 -12.13 -5.92 22.36
CA GLU A 357 -13.23 -6.28 23.24
C GLU A 357 -13.98 -7.51 22.70
N ARG A 358 -14.30 -7.51 21.41
CA ARG A 358 -14.97 -8.62 20.74
C ARG A 358 -14.15 -9.91 20.80
N SER A 359 -12.83 -9.81 20.62
CA SER A 359 -11.91 -10.94 20.75
C SER A 359 -11.92 -11.57 22.14
N PHE A 360 -11.94 -10.78 23.22
CA PHE A 360 -12.08 -11.31 24.58
C PHE A 360 -13.43 -11.99 24.82
N GLN A 361 -14.51 -11.49 24.20
CA GLN A 361 -15.81 -12.15 24.24
C GLN A 361 -15.78 -13.52 23.53
N ILE A 362 -15.12 -13.60 22.36
CA ILE A 362 -14.95 -14.85 21.60
C ILE A 362 -14.10 -15.85 22.39
N GLU A 363 -12.96 -15.44 22.93
CA GLU A 363 -12.10 -16.31 23.75
C GLU A 363 -12.89 -16.91 24.92
N ARG A 364 -13.73 -16.10 25.59
CA ARG A 364 -14.59 -16.58 26.67
C ARG A 364 -15.63 -17.60 26.20
N GLN A 365 -16.28 -17.36 25.05
CA GLN A 365 -17.25 -18.30 24.49
C GLN A 365 -16.58 -19.65 24.18
N ARG A 366 -15.35 -19.61 23.66
CA ARG A 366 -14.57 -20.80 23.31
C ARG A 366 -13.93 -21.49 24.49
N PHE A 367 -13.64 -20.79 25.60
CA PHE A 367 -13.14 -21.39 26.83
C PHE A 367 -14.07 -22.49 27.37
N ARG A 368 -15.37 -22.41 27.06
CA ARG A 368 -16.36 -23.45 27.39
C ARG A 368 -16.17 -24.76 26.61
N ILE A 369 -15.39 -24.75 25.53
CA ILE A 369 -15.16 -25.86 24.59
C ILE A 369 -13.69 -26.32 24.59
N SER A 370 -12.74 -25.39 24.71
CA SER A 370 -11.29 -25.61 24.67
C SER A 370 -10.59 -24.71 25.70
N SER A 371 -9.69 -25.27 26.50
CA SER A 371 -9.06 -24.57 27.62
C SER A 371 -7.99 -23.55 27.22
N ASN A 372 -7.57 -23.48 25.95
CA ASN A 372 -6.52 -22.54 25.52
C ASN A 372 -6.66 -22.13 24.05
N ASP A 373 -7.24 -20.95 23.79
CA ASP A 373 -7.28 -20.36 22.45
C ASP A 373 -6.07 -19.46 22.20
N GLN A 374 -4.91 -20.10 21.98
CA GLN A 374 -3.65 -19.39 21.74
C GLN A 374 -3.71 -18.46 20.52
N ASN A 375 -4.48 -18.82 19.49
CA ASN A 375 -4.58 -18.03 18.27
C ASN A 375 -5.33 -16.72 18.53
N GLU A 376 -6.38 -16.76 19.36
CA GLU A 376 -7.11 -15.56 19.79
C GLU A 376 -6.24 -14.66 20.67
N GLN A 377 -5.45 -15.24 21.59
CA GLN A 377 -4.51 -14.49 22.42
C GLN A 377 -3.39 -13.83 21.58
N GLN A 378 -2.94 -14.47 20.51
CA GLN A 378 -1.99 -13.87 19.56
C GLN A 378 -2.60 -12.67 18.84
N PHE A 379 -3.88 -12.76 18.43
CA PHE A 379 -4.60 -11.62 17.85
C PHE A 379 -4.70 -10.46 18.84
N GLN A 380 -5.16 -10.72 20.07
CA GLN A 380 -5.25 -9.70 21.13
C GLN A 380 -3.90 -9.01 21.37
N THR A 381 -2.83 -9.81 21.46
CA THR A 381 -1.46 -9.31 21.63
C THR A 381 -1.01 -8.45 20.45
N ALA A 382 -1.35 -8.83 19.23
CA ALA A 382 -1.05 -8.04 18.03
C ALA A 382 -1.76 -6.68 18.04
N VAL A 383 -3.04 -6.64 18.43
CA VAL A 383 -3.82 -5.39 18.56
C VAL A 383 -3.18 -4.46 19.61
N ILE A 384 -2.91 -5.00 20.80
CA ILE A 384 -2.31 -4.25 21.92
C ILE A 384 -0.95 -3.67 21.51
N ASN A 385 -0.08 -4.49 20.91
CA ASN A 385 1.22 -4.04 20.46
C ASN A 385 1.11 -2.99 19.36
N GLY A 386 0.17 -3.15 18.41
CA GLY A 386 -0.07 -2.17 17.36
C GLY A 386 -0.47 -0.80 17.88
N ILE A 387 -1.43 -0.73 18.82
CA ILE A 387 -1.86 0.53 19.44
C ILE A 387 -0.71 1.16 20.24
N LYS A 388 0.00 0.34 21.02
CA LYS A 388 1.12 0.78 21.85
C LYS A 388 2.26 1.35 21.00
N ASP A 389 2.75 0.59 20.03
CA ASP A 389 3.91 0.98 19.21
C ASP A 389 3.57 2.17 18.28
N PHE A 390 2.29 2.32 17.90
CA PHE A 390 1.77 3.52 17.26
C PHE A 390 1.84 4.74 18.20
N ALA A 391 1.25 4.64 19.40
CA ALA A 391 1.25 5.71 20.39
C ALA A 391 2.66 6.18 20.76
N GLU A 392 3.63 5.25 20.84
CA GLU A 392 5.02 5.53 21.16
C GLU A 392 5.79 6.31 20.09
N LYS A 393 5.28 6.37 18.85
CA LYS A 393 5.88 7.11 17.72
C LYS A 393 5.27 8.50 17.55
N LEU A 394 4.14 8.77 18.21
CA LEU A 394 3.45 10.04 18.11
C LEU A 394 4.10 11.11 19.01
N PRO A 395 3.98 12.39 18.62
CA PRO A 395 4.26 13.51 19.52
C PRO A 395 3.40 13.45 20.79
N ASP A 396 3.91 14.06 21.85
CA ASP A 396 3.31 14.05 23.19
C ASP A 396 1.81 14.38 23.22
N PHE A 397 1.38 15.39 22.48
CA PHE A 397 -0.02 15.81 22.49
C PHE A 397 -0.95 14.76 21.87
N GLN A 398 -0.53 14.13 20.77
CA GLN A 398 -1.30 13.10 20.07
C GLN A 398 -1.29 11.77 20.82
N MET A 399 -0.16 11.42 21.43
CA MET A 399 -0.08 10.27 22.33
C MET A 399 -1.09 10.40 23.48
N MET A 400 -1.26 11.61 24.04
CA MET A 400 -2.29 11.84 25.06
C MET A 400 -3.71 11.66 24.54
N GLU A 401 -3.99 11.99 23.27
CA GLU A 401 -5.30 11.71 22.66
C GLU A 401 -5.55 10.21 22.51
N ILE A 402 -4.52 9.42 22.17
CA ILE A 402 -4.63 7.96 22.15
C ILE A 402 -4.92 7.42 23.56
N ILE A 403 -4.21 7.89 24.60
CA ILE A 403 -4.45 7.48 25.98
C ILE A 403 -5.88 7.84 26.42
N LYS A 404 -6.39 9.02 26.05
CA LYS A 404 -7.79 9.41 26.30
C LYS A 404 -8.77 8.49 25.62
N CYS A 405 -8.50 8.13 24.36
CA CYS A 405 -9.33 7.20 23.60
C CYS A 405 -9.40 5.84 24.31
N ILE A 406 -8.26 5.27 24.69
CA ILE A 406 -8.21 3.99 25.44
C ILE A 406 -8.95 4.10 26.78
N ALA A 407 -8.76 5.21 27.51
CA ALA A 407 -9.42 5.42 28.80
C ALA A 407 -10.94 5.59 28.67
N ALA A 408 -11.43 6.18 27.57
CA ALA A 408 -12.85 6.30 27.29
C ALA A 408 -13.50 4.94 26.96
N SER A 409 -12.72 3.99 26.43
CA SER A 409 -13.16 2.62 26.15
C SER A 409 -13.11 1.68 27.36
N LEU A 410 -12.77 2.16 28.56
CA LEU A 410 -12.80 1.33 29.77
C LEU A 410 -14.24 1.00 30.17
N PRO A 411 -14.63 -0.29 30.26
CA PRO A 411 -15.96 -0.66 30.72
C PRO A 411 -16.21 -0.15 32.14
N THR A 412 -17.29 0.60 32.36
CA THR A 412 -17.74 0.98 33.71
C THR A 412 -18.64 -0.10 34.27
N PHE A 413 -18.28 -0.70 35.41
CA PHE A 413 -19.19 -1.58 36.12
C PHE A 413 -20.40 -0.79 36.63
N HIS A 414 -21.56 -1.00 36.02
CA HIS A 414 -22.83 -0.62 36.63
C HIS A 414 -23.20 -1.71 37.64
N HIS A 415 -23.51 -1.30 38.87
CA HIS A 415 -23.86 -2.19 39.98
C HIS A 415 -25.26 -2.82 39.86
N ASP A 416 -25.97 -2.63 38.75
CA ASP A 416 -27.40 -2.94 38.63
C ASP A 416 -27.64 -4.13 37.69
N ALA A 417 -27.32 -5.35 38.13
CA ALA A 417 -27.96 -6.60 37.68
C ALA A 417 -27.41 -7.79 38.47
N GLU A 418 -28.15 -8.18 39.52
CA GLU A 418 -27.85 -9.36 40.31
C GLU A 418 -28.11 -10.67 39.52
N GLU A 419 -27.34 -11.69 39.87
CA GLU A 419 -27.49 -13.13 39.58
C GLU A 419 -26.96 -13.71 38.24
N ASN A 420 -26.82 -12.96 37.14
CA ASN A 420 -26.08 -13.43 35.93
C ASN A 420 -24.63 -12.90 35.82
N ALA A 421 -24.16 -12.12 36.80
CA ALA A 421 -23.02 -11.21 36.69
C ALA A 421 -21.63 -11.80 36.98
N LYS A 422 -21.50 -12.97 37.62
CA LYS A 422 -20.18 -13.51 38.02
C LYS A 422 -19.35 -13.99 36.83
N GLU A 423 -19.98 -14.52 35.77
CA GLU A 423 -19.27 -15.00 34.59
C GLU A 423 -18.97 -13.89 33.56
N SER A 424 -19.83 -12.86 33.46
CA SER A 424 -19.56 -11.68 32.61
C SER A 424 -18.44 -10.78 33.14
N SER A 425 -18.16 -10.90 34.43
CA SER A 425 -17.10 -10.15 35.11
C SER A 425 -15.70 -10.52 34.61
N ASP A 426 -15.41 -11.79 34.30
CA ASP A 426 -14.02 -12.23 34.09
C ASP A 426 -13.42 -11.77 32.75
N ALA A 427 -14.16 -11.86 31.64
CA ALA A 427 -13.71 -11.31 30.35
C ALA A 427 -13.66 -9.78 30.34
N SER A 428 -14.64 -9.14 31.00
CA SER A 428 -14.65 -7.67 31.16
C SER A 428 -13.46 -7.19 31.99
N LEU A 429 -13.12 -7.91 33.05
CA LEU A 429 -11.96 -7.67 33.91
C LEU A 429 -10.64 -7.89 33.18
N LYS A 430 -10.50 -8.98 32.39
CA LYS A 430 -9.32 -9.21 31.54
C LYS A 430 -9.12 -8.08 30.53
N PHE A 431 -10.19 -7.67 29.84
CA PHE A 431 -10.16 -6.55 28.90
C PHE A 431 -9.75 -5.23 29.61
N GLN A 432 -10.36 -4.91 30.75
CA GLN A 432 -9.99 -3.76 31.58
C GLN A 432 -8.51 -3.77 31.98
N LEU A 433 -8.00 -4.89 32.51
CA LEU A 433 -6.60 -5.03 32.90
C LEU A 433 -5.67 -4.83 31.71
N VAL A 434 -6.03 -5.32 30.53
CA VAL A 434 -5.25 -5.17 29.31
C VAL A 434 -5.20 -3.72 28.84
N LEU A 435 -6.32 -3.00 28.85
CA LEU A 435 -6.35 -1.58 28.51
C LEU A 435 -5.52 -0.74 29.50
N LEU A 436 -5.68 -1.00 30.80
CA LEU A 436 -4.90 -0.33 31.84
C LEU A 436 -3.39 -0.62 31.71
N LYS A 437 -2.99 -1.88 31.49
CA LYS A 437 -1.59 -2.25 31.22
C LYS A 437 -1.06 -1.58 29.95
N THR A 438 -1.90 -1.38 28.94
CA THR A 438 -1.53 -0.67 27.71
C THR A 438 -1.25 0.81 27.99
N ILE A 439 -2.17 1.50 28.68
CA ILE A 439 -1.97 2.89 29.14
C ILE A 439 -0.69 3.00 29.97
N GLN A 440 -0.51 2.08 30.92
CA GLN A 440 0.65 2.06 31.79
C GLN A 440 1.96 1.92 31.00
N LYS A 441 2.04 0.96 30.06
CA LYS A 441 3.23 0.76 29.23
C LYS A 441 3.57 1.99 28.39
N ILE A 442 2.57 2.62 27.76
CA ILE A 442 2.76 3.85 26.98
C ILE A 442 3.31 4.97 27.89
N THR A 443 2.76 5.11 29.10
CA THR A 443 3.15 6.16 30.05
C THR A 443 4.55 5.93 30.63
N LEU A 444 4.89 4.68 31.00
CA LEU A 444 6.18 4.31 31.59
C LEU A 444 7.35 4.44 30.62
N LYS A 445 7.21 4.01 29.36
CA LYS A 445 8.32 4.10 28.38
C LYS A 445 8.69 5.54 28.04
N LYS A 446 7.72 6.46 28.14
CA LYS A 446 8.00 7.89 28.04
C LYS A 446 8.77 8.41 29.26
N HIS A 447 8.40 7.96 30.47
CA HIS A 447 9.13 8.29 31.69
C HIS A 447 10.61 7.84 31.60
N SER A 448 10.92 6.71 30.96
CA SER A 448 12.32 6.29 30.73
C SER A 448 13.06 7.16 29.70
N ARG A 449 12.38 7.62 28.62
CA ARG A 449 13.00 8.51 27.59
C ARG A 449 13.34 9.90 28.14
N GLN A 450 12.50 10.47 29.00
CA GLN A 450 12.75 11.77 29.61
C GLN A 450 13.91 11.73 30.63
N SER A 451 14.00 10.65 31.43
CA SER A 451 15.09 10.44 32.39
C SER A 451 16.49 10.35 31.73
N THR A 452 16.58 9.80 30.51
CA THR A 452 17.84 9.72 29.76
C THR A 452 18.33 11.06 29.19
N LEU A 453 17.43 11.98 28.83
CA LEU A 453 17.84 13.32 28.36
C LEU A 453 18.32 14.22 29.51
N THR A 454 17.88 13.98 30.75
CA THR A 454 18.31 14.76 31.92
C THR A 454 19.67 14.37 32.49
N ASN A 455 20.26 13.26 32.01
CA ASN A 455 21.53 12.70 32.51
C ASN A 455 22.72 12.89 31.56
N SER A 456 22.63 13.72 30.50
CA SER A 456 23.84 14.16 29.80
C SER A 456 24.66 15.08 30.72
N PRO A 457 25.99 14.94 30.81
CA PRO A 457 26.81 15.79 31.68
C PRO A 457 26.68 17.25 31.23
N LYS A 458 26.20 18.10 32.14
CA LYS A 458 26.26 19.55 32.02
C LYS A 458 27.71 19.95 31.80
N VAL A 459 28.08 20.29 30.56
CA VAL A 459 29.26 21.12 30.33
C VAL A 459 28.95 22.50 30.89
N THR A 460 29.76 22.88 31.86
CA THR A 460 29.74 24.17 32.55
C THR A 460 30.03 25.28 31.54
N THR A 461 29.02 26.03 31.14
CA THR A 461 29.22 27.41 30.69
C THR A 461 28.22 28.28 31.43
N THR A 462 28.77 28.98 32.43
CA THR A 462 28.24 30.21 33.02
C THR A 462 27.73 31.14 31.94
N TYR A 463 26.43 31.41 31.88
CA TYR A 463 25.85 32.71 31.53
C TYR A 463 24.39 32.71 31.99
N GLU A 464 24.09 33.55 32.97
CA GLU A 464 22.75 34.01 33.29
C GLU A 464 22.24 34.85 32.12
N SER A 465 21.22 34.38 31.41
CA SER A 465 20.22 35.18 30.70
C SER A 465 19.22 34.25 30.02
N ASP A 466 18.00 34.74 29.86
CA ASP A 466 16.94 34.21 29.00
C ASP A 466 16.03 33.11 29.57
N LYS A 467 15.20 33.59 30.50
CA LYS A 467 13.80 33.20 30.65
C LYS A 467 13.05 33.36 29.31
N SER A 468 13.03 32.35 28.43
CA SER A 468 12.04 32.28 27.34
C SER A 468 11.97 30.98 26.53
N ASN A 469 12.81 29.96 26.79
CA ASN A 469 12.69 28.67 26.09
C ASN A 469 12.24 27.54 27.01
N GLU A 470 11.14 27.73 27.75
CA GLU A 470 10.29 26.60 28.13
C GLU A 470 9.58 26.13 26.85
N VAL A 471 10.20 25.17 26.15
CA VAL A 471 9.44 24.28 25.27
C VAL A 471 8.32 23.72 26.13
N THR A 472 7.12 24.21 25.86
CA THR A 472 5.89 23.93 26.59
C THR A 472 5.55 22.47 26.34
N SER A 473 6.24 21.56 27.04
CA SER A 473 5.98 20.12 27.02
C SER A 473 4.61 19.93 27.63
N THR A 474 3.58 19.77 26.80
CA THR A 474 2.15 19.78 27.17
C THR A 474 1.71 18.64 28.10
N LEU A 475 2.64 17.83 28.62
CA LEU A 475 2.45 17.17 29.93
C LEU A 475 2.21 18.17 31.08
N THR A 476 2.47 19.47 30.88
CA THR A 476 2.10 20.53 31.82
C THR A 476 0.58 20.65 32.03
N THR A 477 -0.25 20.23 31.06
CA THR A 477 -1.71 20.23 31.19
C THR A 477 -2.21 18.79 31.28
N PHE A 478 -2.40 18.34 32.52
CA PHE A 478 -3.07 17.06 32.78
C PHE A 478 -4.48 17.14 32.21
N PRO A 479 -4.91 16.29 31.27
CA PRO A 479 -6.27 16.36 30.77
C PRO A 479 -7.23 15.87 31.85
N HIS A 480 -8.05 16.77 32.42
CA HIS A 480 -9.04 16.43 33.45
C HIS A 480 -9.94 15.24 33.05
N GLN A 481 -10.17 15.06 31.75
CA GLN A 481 -10.93 13.96 31.16
C GLN A 481 -10.37 12.55 31.46
N LEU A 482 -9.10 12.42 31.85
CA LEU A 482 -8.50 11.14 32.24
C LEU A 482 -8.77 10.77 33.71
N PHE A 483 -9.11 11.74 34.55
CA PHE A 483 -9.34 11.49 35.98
C PHE A 483 -10.60 10.68 36.21
N ASP A 484 -11.72 11.06 35.60
CA ASP A 484 -13.00 10.42 35.90
C ASP A 484 -13.02 8.92 35.58
N PRO A 485 -12.51 8.46 34.41
CA PRO A 485 -12.42 7.02 34.13
C PRO A 485 -11.48 6.30 35.12
N LEU A 486 -10.29 6.85 35.37
CA LEU A 486 -9.30 6.21 36.26
C LEU A 486 -9.76 6.18 37.73
N ILE A 487 -10.38 7.25 38.23
CA ILE A 487 -10.93 7.31 39.59
C ILE A 487 -12.10 6.35 39.74
N LYS A 488 -12.99 6.23 38.73
CA LYS A 488 -14.03 5.20 38.74
C LYS A 488 -13.44 3.80 38.84
N MET A 489 -12.33 3.53 38.15
CA MET A 489 -11.63 2.25 38.25
C MET A 489 -10.98 2.02 39.62
N MET A 490 -10.61 3.07 40.37
CA MET A 490 -10.14 2.93 41.76
C MET A 490 -11.20 2.38 42.73
N SER A 491 -12.48 2.51 42.37
CA SER A 491 -13.60 2.02 43.16
C SER A 491 -13.92 0.54 42.92
N THR A 492 -13.21 -0.13 42.00
CA THR A 492 -13.38 -1.56 41.74
C THR A 492 -12.86 -2.41 42.92
N THR A 493 -13.44 -3.61 43.10
CA THR A 493 -13.06 -4.55 44.17
C THR A 493 -11.66 -5.14 43.96
N GLU A 494 -11.25 -5.29 42.70
CA GLU A 494 -10.01 -5.92 42.29
C GLU A 494 -8.77 -5.14 42.74
N SER A 495 -7.82 -5.83 43.37
CA SER A 495 -6.57 -5.22 43.86
C SER A 495 -5.60 -4.88 42.72
N GLU A 496 -5.52 -5.73 41.69
CA GLU A 496 -4.62 -5.54 40.55
C GLU A 496 -4.98 -4.31 39.73
N VAL A 497 -6.28 -4.11 39.46
CA VAL A 497 -6.81 -2.92 38.76
C VAL A 497 -6.42 -1.64 39.50
N ARG A 498 -6.66 -1.59 40.81
CA ARG A 498 -6.33 -0.43 41.64
C ARG A 498 -4.84 -0.12 41.66
N LEU A 499 -4.00 -1.15 41.71
CA LEU A 499 -2.55 -1.00 41.69
C LEU A 499 -2.07 -0.39 40.37
N ILE A 500 -2.55 -0.89 39.23
CA ILE A 500 -2.17 -0.36 37.90
C ILE A 500 -2.61 1.10 37.76
N VAL A 501 -3.83 1.43 38.19
CA VAL A 501 -4.34 2.81 38.16
C VAL A 501 -3.49 3.73 39.04
N LEU A 502 -3.12 3.31 40.25
CA LEU A 502 -2.22 4.07 41.12
C LEU A 502 -0.86 4.30 40.46
N GLU A 503 -0.29 3.30 39.81
CA GLU A 503 0.98 3.41 39.09
C GLU A 503 0.88 4.38 37.90
N ILE A 504 -0.20 4.32 37.12
CA ILE A 504 -0.47 5.28 36.04
C ILE A 504 -0.57 6.70 36.60
N LEU A 505 -1.37 6.91 37.65
CA LEU A 505 -1.54 8.22 38.28
C LEU A 505 -0.23 8.74 38.87
N GLN A 506 0.58 7.87 39.47
CA GLN A 506 1.89 8.24 40.00
C GLN A 506 2.80 8.74 38.88
N VAL A 507 2.89 8.02 37.75
CA VAL A 507 3.72 8.41 36.60
C VAL A 507 3.21 9.71 35.96
N LEU A 508 1.89 9.90 35.86
CA LEU A 508 1.30 11.11 35.26
C LEU A 508 1.43 12.35 36.16
N VAL A 509 1.38 12.20 37.49
CA VAL A 509 1.55 13.31 38.44
C VAL A 509 3.04 13.60 38.70
N ASP A 510 3.92 12.59 38.56
CA ASP A 510 5.35 12.72 38.82
C ASP A 510 6.11 13.39 37.66
N ARG A 511 5.86 14.70 37.50
CA ARG A 511 6.43 15.53 36.44
C ARG A 511 7.94 15.80 36.57
N ARG A 512 8.58 15.33 37.64
CA ARG A 512 9.97 15.67 38.01
C ARG A 512 10.79 14.46 38.51
N HIS A 513 10.29 13.24 38.29
CA HIS A 513 10.97 11.99 38.65
C HIS A 513 11.30 11.88 40.16
N TYR A 514 10.37 12.32 41.02
CA TYR A 514 10.49 12.19 42.46
C TYR A 514 10.00 10.84 42.99
N ALA A 515 9.33 10.01 42.17
CA ALA A 515 8.82 8.69 42.55
C ALA A 515 9.92 7.80 43.14
N ASP A 516 11.10 7.74 42.52
CA ASP A 516 12.24 6.94 43.04
C ASP A 516 12.77 7.45 44.38
N ARG A 517 12.63 8.76 44.64
CA ARG A 517 13.00 9.39 45.92
C ARG A 517 11.93 9.17 46.98
N LEU A 518 10.65 9.18 46.59
CA LEU A 518 9.49 9.06 47.48
C LEU A 518 9.13 7.61 47.82
N CYS A 519 9.45 6.63 46.95
CA CYS A 519 9.28 5.20 47.23
C CYS A 519 10.09 4.70 48.44
N LYS A 520 11.15 5.41 48.82
CA LYS A 520 11.97 5.13 50.01
C LYS A 520 11.43 5.78 51.29
N ILE A 521 10.46 6.70 51.16
CA ILE A 521 9.96 7.52 52.27
C ILE A 521 8.68 6.86 52.79
N ARG A 522 8.80 6.12 53.90
CA ARG A 522 7.64 5.80 54.75
C ARG A 522 7.18 7.12 55.38
N ILE A 523 5.88 7.42 55.31
CA ILE A 523 5.26 8.67 55.80
C ILE A 523 6.00 9.16 57.06
N LEU A 524 6.85 10.17 56.89
CA LEU A 524 7.47 10.87 58.01
C LEU A 524 6.36 11.65 58.71
N LYS A 525 6.39 11.66 60.05
CA LYS A 525 5.43 12.41 60.88
C LYS A 525 5.44 13.92 60.60
N ASP A 526 6.43 14.43 59.85
CA ASP A 526 6.61 15.84 59.57
C ASP A 526 7.05 16.08 58.11
N ILE A 527 6.24 16.85 57.36
CA ILE A 527 6.41 17.15 55.92
C ILE A 527 7.60 18.09 55.68
N SER A 528 8.03 18.79 56.73
CA SER A 528 9.10 19.80 56.74
C SER A 528 10.50 19.24 56.42
N GLN A 529 10.70 17.93 56.57
CA GLN A 529 12.00 17.25 56.37
C GLN A 529 12.29 16.88 54.91
N LEU A 530 11.33 17.08 54.00
CA LEU A 530 11.43 16.66 52.60
C LEU A 530 12.26 17.60 51.70
N ASP A 531 12.66 18.77 52.20
CA ASP A 531 13.48 19.78 51.50
C ASP A 531 13.06 20.01 50.03
N LEU A 532 11.75 20.08 49.79
CA LEU A 532 11.15 20.22 48.47
C LEU A 532 11.08 21.70 48.06
N PRO A 533 11.52 22.08 46.85
CA PRO A 533 11.52 23.47 46.44
C PRO A 533 10.10 23.95 46.06
N ILE A 534 9.67 25.01 46.75
CA ILE A 534 8.64 26.01 46.41
C ILE A 534 7.17 25.63 46.77
N GLU A 535 6.54 26.54 47.51
CA GLU A 535 5.27 26.37 48.25
C GLU A 535 4.01 26.17 47.40
N THR A 536 4.03 26.49 46.10
CA THR A 536 2.87 26.35 45.20
C THR A 536 2.63 24.91 44.70
N LYS A 537 3.57 23.98 44.94
CA LYS A 537 3.47 22.57 44.51
C LYS A 537 3.25 21.56 45.65
N LYS A 538 3.10 22.02 46.91
CA LYS A 538 2.91 21.16 48.10
C LYS A 538 1.76 20.14 47.94
N LYS A 539 0.63 20.52 47.32
CA LYS A 539 -0.51 19.61 47.08
C LYS A 539 -0.18 18.47 46.11
N GLN A 540 0.55 18.74 45.03
CA GLN A 540 0.96 17.71 44.07
C GLN A 540 1.91 16.69 44.72
N TYR A 541 2.87 17.17 45.50
CA TYR A 541 3.79 16.30 46.24
C TYR A 541 3.08 15.44 47.29
N LEU A 542 2.09 16.00 48.00
CA LEU A 542 1.29 15.25 48.97
C LEU A 542 0.45 14.16 48.30
N ILE A 543 -0.18 14.47 47.16
CA ILE A 543 -0.89 13.49 46.34
C ILE A 543 0.07 12.38 45.89
N LEU A 544 1.27 12.73 45.42
CA LEU A 544 2.27 11.74 45.01
C LEU A 544 2.69 10.82 46.16
N LEU A 545 2.91 11.39 47.35
CA LEU A 545 3.24 10.66 48.57
C LEU A 545 2.12 9.70 48.98
N LEU A 546 0.86 10.15 48.93
CA LEU A 546 -0.31 9.34 49.26
C LEU A 546 -0.56 8.22 48.24
N LEU A 547 -0.38 8.51 46.95
CA LEU A 547 -0.46 7.52 45.88
C LEU A 547 0.65 6.46 46.02
N SER A 548 1.88 6.89 46.31
CA SER A 548 3.04 6.01 46.49
C SER A 548 2.90 5.12 47.74
N ASP A 549 2.43 5.68 48.87
CA ASP A 549 2.18 4.90 50.09
C ASP A 549 1.05 3.89 49.88
N ARG A 550 -0.04 4.27 49.21
CA ARG A 550 -1.12 3.34 48.86
C ARG A 550 -0.64 2.23 47.93
N ALA A 551 0.09 2.56 46.85
CA ALA A 551 0.61 1.56 45.92
C ALA A 551 1.53 0.56 46.63
N ASN A 552 2.41 1.02 47.52
CA ASN A 552 3.29 0.17 48.32
C ASN A 552 2.54 -0.71 49.33
N ARG A 553 1.38 -0.28 49.83
CA ARG A 553 0.51 -1.10 50.70
C ARG A 553 -0.26 -2.16 49.93
N PHE A 554 -0.61 -1.92 48.67
CA PHE A 554 -1.28 -2.91 47.81
C PHE A 554 -0.32 -3.96 47.22
N LYS A 555 0.99 -3.65 47.14
CA LYS A 555 2.06 -4.58 46.69
C LYS A 555 2.48 -5.62 47.74
N LYS A 556 2.15 -5.40 49.02
CA LYS A 556 2.39 -6.30 50.14
C LYS A 556 1.12 -7.05 50.48
#